data_AF-A0A7S2NWN0-F1
#
_entry.id   AF-A0A7S2NWN0-F1
#
_cell.length_a   1.000
_cell.length_b   1.000
_cell.length_c   1.000
_cell.angle_alpha   90.00
_cell.angle_beta   90.00
_cell.angle_gamma   90.00
#
_symmetry.space_group_name_H-M   'P 1'
#
loop_
_entity.id
_entity.type
_entity.pdbx_description
1 polymer ?
#
loop_
_entity_poly.entity_id
_entity_poly.type
_entity_poly.pdbx_seq_one_letter_code
_entity_poly.pdbx_strand_id
1 'polypeptide(L)'
;ELYAGLCYRKCADLTAGAYPIRSSSWTCCANHPCSFGNQKGKVGSKIVCTGFDVGGTLALKVGSLSCPHKPTPCAPDEEEHLGACYKSCNALTQGRFPHRVAAATCCKEDSILACLNVYKTSTSSSYDTH
;
A
#
# COMPACT_ATOMS: atom_id res chain seq x y z
N GLU A 1 1.83 10.68 -1.12
CA GLU A 1 2.98 11.29 -0.43
C GLU A 1 3.12 10.70 0.96
N LEU A 2 4.34 10.64 1.47
CA LEU A 2 4.62 10.15 2.82
C LEU A 2 4.44 11.31 3.81
N TYR A 3 3.62 11.11 4.85
CA TYR A 3 3.45 12.06 5.94
C TYR A 3 3.19 11.31 7.24
N ALA A 4 3.90 11.66 8.32
CA ALA A 4 3.80 11.00 9.62
C ALA A 4 3.85 9.44 9.57
N GLY A 5 4.65 8.88 8.65
CA GLY A 5 4.81 7.44 8.48
C GLY A 5 3.70 6.73 7.68
N LEU A 6 2.77 7.47 7.08
CA LEU A 6 1.69 6.94 6.25
C LEU A 6 1.71 7.53 4.83
N CYS A 7 1.27 6.73 3.87
CA CYS A 7 1.08 7.08 2.48
C CYS A 7 -0.30 7.70 2.27
N TYR A 8 -0.33 9.01 2.12
CA TYR A 8 -1.51 9.80 1.76
C TYR A 8 -1.62 10.03 0.25
N ARG A 9 -2.80 10.42 -0.24
CA ARG A 9 -2.91 11.06 -1.56
C ARG A 9 -2.22 12.42 -1.53
N LYS A 10 -1.58 12.81 -2.64
CA LYS A 10 -0.85 14.08 -2.71
C LYS A 10 -1.81 15.25 -2.57
N CYS A 11 -1.42 16.24 -1.78
CA CYS A 11 -2.13 17.50 -1.62
C CYS A 11 -2.36 18.23 -2.97
N ALA A 12 -1.39 18.16 -3.89
CA ALA A 12 -1.55 18.68 -5.25
C ALA A 12 -2.70 18.01 -6.01
N ASP A 13 -2.87 16.69 -5.88
CA ASP A 13 -3.97 15.95 -6.54
C ASP A 13 -5.32 16.29 -5.89
N LEU A 14 -5.36 16.41 -4.57
CA LEU A 14 -6.58 16.69 -3.79
C LEU A 14 -7.12 18.11 -4.02
N THR A 15 -6.26 19.05 -4.41
CA THR A 15 -6.59 20.48 -4.52
C THR A 15 -6.39 21.04 -5.92
N ALA A 16 -6.22 20.17 -6.93
CA ALA A 16 -5.90 20.56 -8.30
C ALA A 16 -4.73 21.58 -8.37
N GLY A 17 -3.71 21.37 -7.53
CA GLY A 17 -2.50 22.18 -7.45
C GLY A 17 -2.58 23.43 -6.58
N ALA A 18 -3.75 23.83 -6.07
CA ALA A 18 -3.89 25.08 -5.31
C ALA A 18 -3.21 25.05 -3.93
N TYR A 19 -3.18 23.89 -3.27
CA TYR A 19 -2.52 23.69 -1.97
C TYR A 19 -1.65 22.43 -2.04
N PRO A 20 -0.44 22.50 -2.60
CA PRO A 20 0.35 21.32 -2.90
C PRO A 20 1.12 20.75 -1.71
N ILE A 21 1.23 21.48 -0.60
CA ILE A 21 2.06 21.11 0.55
C ILE A 21 1.20 20.49 1.64
N ARG A 22 1.57 19.33 2.16
CA ARG A 22 0.86 18.71 3.29
C ARG A 22 1.34 19.30 4.62
N SER A 23 0.40 19.80 5.43
CA SER A 23 0.69 20.35 6.76
C SER A 23 0.22 19.44 7.90
N SER A 24 -0.82 18.62 7.69
CA SER A 24 -1.29 17.60 8.64
C SER A 24 -1.96 16.41 7.92
N SER A 25 -2.48 15.46 8.67
CA SER A 25 -3.32 14.37 8.13
C SER A 25 -4.57 14.89 7.41
N TRP A 26 -5.11 16.06 7.81
CA TRP A 26 -6.35 16.63 7.27
C TRP A 26 -6.19 17.96 6.54
N THR A 27 -4.98 18.50 6.43
CA THR A 27 -4.76 19.85 5.88
C THR A 27 -3.58 19.91 4.91
N CYS A 28 -3.78 20.69 3.85
CA CYS A 28 -2.77 21.12 2.90
C CYS A 28 -2.58 22.65 2.99
N CYS A 29 -1.43 23.18 2.59
CA CYS A 29 -1.13 24.60 2.56
C CYS A 29 -0.60 25.03 1.17
N ALA A 30 -0.80 26.30 0.81
CA ALA A 30 -0.42 26.83 -0.50
C ALA A 30 1.08 27.06 -0.63
N ASN A 31 1.72 27.52 0.46
CA ASN A 31 3.13 27.89 0.50
C ASN A 31 3.68 27.84 1.94
N HIS A 32 5.00 27.70 2.09
CA HIS A 32 5.63 27.86 3.40
C HIS A 32 5.81 29.35 3.75
N PRO A 33 5.75 29.72 5.05
CA PRO A 33 5.32 28.89 6.17
C PRO A 33 3.81 28.59 6.10
N CYS A 34 3.40 27.38 6.50
CA CYS A 34 1.98 27.06 6.59
C CYS A 34 1.38 27.83 7.79
N SER A 35 0.45 28.73 7.50
CA SER A 35 -0.25 29.60 8.46
C SER A 35 -1.76 29.36 8.39
N PHE A 36 -2.54 29.93 9.29
CA PHE A 36 -4.00 29.78 9.23
C PHE A 36 -4.62 30.35 7.94
N GLY A 37 -4.01 31.38 7.35
CA GLY A 37 -4.53 32.07 6.16
C GLY A 37 -4.30 31.36 4.83
N ASN A 38 -3.39 30.37 4.77
CA ASN A 38 -3.04 29.68 3.53
C ASN A 38 -3.23 28.16 3.59
N GLN A 39 -4.08 27.69 4.51
CA GLN A 39 -4.40 26.28 4.67
C GLN A 39 -5.80 25.92 4.15
N LYS A 40 -5.92 24.69 3.65
CA LYS A 40 -7.14 24.07 3.19
C LYS A 40 -7.27 22.71 3.85
N GLY A 41 -8.42 22.45 4.45
CA GLY A 41 -8.71 21.19 5.10
C GLY A 41 -9.78 21.35 6.15
N LYS A 42 -10.25 20.22 6.68
CA LYS A 42 -11.20 20.21 7.79
C LYS A 42 -10.74 19.16 8.77
N VAL A 43 -10.30 19.60 9.95
CA VAL A 43 -10.02 18.69 11.06
C VAL A 43 -11.37 18.13 11.51
N GLY A 44 -11.63 16.88 11.13
CA GLY A 44 -12.84 16.17 11.54
C GLY A 44 -12.68 15.62 12.95
N SER A 45 -13.80 15.49 13.67
CA SER A 45 -13.88 14.80 14.97
C SER A 45 -14.01 13.28 14.83
N LYS A 46 -13.95 12.75 13.60
CA LYS A 46 -13.96 11.31 13.31
C LYS A 46 -12.81 10.97 12.36
N ILE A 47 -12.07 9.90 12.67
CA ILE A 47 -11.00 9.31 11.86
C ILE A 47 -11.64 8.51 10.72
N VAL A 48 -12.45 9.14 9.87
CA VAL A 48 -13.05 8.47 8.71
C VAL A 48 -12.30 8.97 7.49
N CYS A 49 -11.61 8.04 6.82
CA CYS A 49 -10.67 8.28 5.73
C CYS A 49 -11.30 9.01 4.53
N THR A 50 -11.45 10.32 4.65
CA THR A 50 -12.25 11.17 3.76
C THR A 50 -11.60 12.54 3.63
N GLY A 51 -11.99 13.27 2.58
CA GLY A 51 -11.40 14.58 2.29
C GLY A 51 -9.89 14.48 2.09
N PHE A 52 -9.13 15.01 3.03
CA PHE A 52 -7.67 15.08 2.98
C PHE A 52 -6.94 13.90 3.64
N ASP A 53 -7.69 13.11 4.42
CA ASP A 53 -7.22 11.95 5.17
C ASP A 53 -7.49 10.66 4.37
N VAL A 54 -7.02 10.66 3.13
CA VAL A 54 -7.21 9.55 2.19
C VAL A 54 -5.85 9.03 1.71
N GLY A 55 -5.79 7.73 1.50
CA GLY A 55 -4.65 7.05 0.88
C GLY A 55 -4.55 7.32 -0.62
N GLY A 56 -3.38 7.01 -1.18
CA GLY A 56 -3.17 7.02 -2.63
C GLY A 56 -3.96 5.92 -3.35
N THR A 57 -3.78 5.82 -4.68
CA THR A 57 -4.45 4.80 -5.51
C THR A 57 -4.08 3.36 -5.14
N LEU A 58 -2.92 3.18 -4.50
CA LEU A 58 -2.42 1.88 -4.02
C LEU A 58 -2.88 1.52 -2.61
N ALA A 59 -3.65 2.40 -1.95
CA ALA A 59 -4.17 2.13 -0.63
C ALA A 59 -5.21 1.02 -0.65
N LEU A 60 -5.16 0.14 0.36
CA LEU A 60 -6.20 -0.87 0.58
C LEU A 60 -7.56 -0.17 0.73
N LYS A 61 -8.54 -0.62 -0.07
CA LYS A 61 -9.92 -0.13 0.03
C LYS A 61 -10.64 -0.87 1.15
N VAL A 62 -11.09 -0.15 2.16
CA VAL A 62 -12.02 -0.65 3.17
C VAL A 62 -13.42 -0.24 2.74
N GLY A 63 -14.12 -1.15 2.05
CA GLY A 63 -15.35 -0.81 1.33
C GLY A 63 -15.07 0.20 0.21
N SER A 64 -15.72 1.36 0.26
CA SER A 64 -15.50 2.46 -0.71
C SER A 64 -14.42 3.46 -0.29
N LEU A 65 -13.82 3.29 0.90
CA LEU A 65 -12.86 4.24 1.47
C LEU A 65 -11.42 3.79 1.20
N SER A 66 -10.53 4.73 0.85
CA SER A 66 -9.10 4.49 0.70
C SER A 66 -8.36 5.20 1.83
N CYS A 67 -7.89 4.45 2.82
CA CYS A 67 -7.24 4.99 4.01
C CYS A 67 -5.73 5.16 3.82
N PRO A 68 -5.11 6.16 4.47
CA PRO A 68 -3.65 6.21 4.56
C PRO A 68 -3.13 4.92 5.19
N HIS A 69 -2.10 4.34 4.57
CA HIS A 69 -1.50 3.09 5.00
C HIS A 69 0.01 3.28 5.18
N LYS A 70 0.68 2.43 5.95
CA LYS A 70 2.14 2.44 5.98
C LYS A 70 2.68 2.14 4.57
N PRO A 71 3.81 2.72 4.15
CA PRO A 71 4.51 2.28 2.96
C PRO A 71 4.59 0.75 2.95
N THR A 72 4.22 0.14 1.82
CA THR A 72 4.56 -1.27 1.63
C THR A 72 6.07 -1.36 1.64
N PRO A 73 6.67 -2.30 2.39
CA PRO A 73 8.12 -2.45 2.38
C PRO A 73 8.64 -2.86 0.99
N CYS A 74 7.75 -3.42 0.15
CA CYS A 74 8.07 -4.00 -1.14
C CYS A 74 7.53 -3.18 -2.32
N ALA A 75 8.15 -3.37 -3.49
CA ALA A 75 7.73 -2.76 -4.74
C ALA A 75 6.33 -3.22 -5.18
N PRO A 76 5.65 -2.53 -6.11
CA PRO A 76 4.27 -2.87 -6.52
C PRO A 76 4.09 -4.29 -7.11
N ASP A 77 5.14 -4.90 -7.65
CA ASP A 77 5.17 -6.26 -8.21
C ASP A 77 5.73 -7.30 -7.22
N GLU A 78 6.03 -6.86 -6.01
CA GLU A 78 6.58 -7.68 -4.95
C GLU A 78 5.57 -7.91 -3.81
N GLU A 79 5.78 -8.99 -3.09
CA GLU A 79 5.06 -9.34 -1.88
C GLU A 79 6.04 -9.53 -0.73
N GLU A 80 5.62 -9.13 0.47
CA GLU A 80 6.41 -9.35 1.68
C GLU A 80 6.18 -10.78 2.18
N HIS A 81 7.26 -11.49 2.45
CA HIS A 81 7.20 -12.78 3.13
C HIS A 81 8.35 -12.88 4.13
N LEU A 82 8.01 -13.09 5.41
CA LEU A 82 8.97 -13.15 6.51
C LEU A 82 9.92 -11.94 6.57
N GLY A 83 9.41 -10.74 6.29
CA GLY A 83 10.16 -9.48 6.37
C GLY A 83 11.10 -9.20 5.19
N ALA A 84 11.08 -10.03 4.15
CA ALA A 84 11.79 -9.79 2.90
C ALA A 84 10.80 -9.61 1.74
N CYS A 85 11.21 -8.86 0.74
CA CYS A 85 10.46 -8.67 -0.48
C CYS A 85 10.85 -9.72 -1.50
N TYR A 86 9.85 -10.24 -2.21
CA TYR A 86 10.03 -11.17 -3.30
C TYR A 86 9.07 -10.78 -4.41
N LYS A 87 9.40 -11.10 -5.66
CA LYS A 87 8.39 -11.05 -6.73
C LYS A 87 7.16 -11.86 -6.36
N SER A 88 5.99 -11.33 -6.66
CA SER A 88 4.74 -12.02 -6.32
C SER A 88 4.66 -13.42 -6.95
N CYS A 89 4.19 -14.39 -6.19
CA CYS A 89 3.95 -15.75 -6.68
C CYS A 89 2.99 -15.78 -7.88
N ASN A 90 2.05 -14.83 -7.95
CA ASN A 90 1.19 -14.61 -9.10
C ASN A 90 2.00 -14.25 -10.37
N ALA A 91 2.98 -13.35 -10.28
CA ALA A 91 3.83 -12.98 -11.40
C ALA A 91 4.80 -14.12 -11.78
N LEU A 92 5.44 -14.75 -10.80
CA LEU A 92 6.43 -15.81 -11.01
C LEU A 92 5.84 -17.07 -11.65
N THR A 93 4.59 -17.39 -11.34
CA THR A 93 3.93 -18.62 -11.80
C THR A 93 2.85 -18.39 -12.86
N GLN A 94 2.77 -17.16 -13.39
CA GLN A 94 1.73 -16.76 -14.34
C GLN A 94 0.31 -17.08 -13.82
N GLY A 95 0.10 -16.85 -12.52
CA GLY A 95 -1.15 -17.07 -11.81
C GLY A 95 -1.53 -18.53 -11.51
N ARG A 96 -0.65 -19.51 -11.78
CA ARG A 96 -0.93 -20.92 -11.47
C ARG A 96 -0.85 -21.24 -9.97
N PHE A 97 0.04 -20.55 -9.26
CA PHE A 97 0.28 -20.72 -7.83
C PHE A 97 0.41 -19.34 -7.19
N PRO A 98 -0.70 -18.65 -6.90
CA PRO A 98 -0.65 -17.23 -6.50
C PRO A 98 -0.26 -16.99 -5.04
N HIS A 99 -0.16 -18.03 -4.20
CA HIS A 99 0.09 -17.87 -2.75
C HIS A 99 1.51 -18.25 -2.37
N ARG A 100 2.22 -17.38 -1.66
CA ARG A 100 3.57 -17.69 -1.16
C ARG A 100 3.52 -18.44 0.17
N VAL A 101 4.25 -19.56 0.23
CA VAL A 101 4.39 -20.36 1.47
C VAL A 101 5.83 -20.50 1.95
N ALA A 102 6.80 -20.19 1.09
CA ALA A 102 8.22 -20.06 1.45
C ALA A 102 8.96 -19.13 0.48
N ALA A 103 10.23 -18.84 0.75
CA ALA A 103 11.11 -18.03 -0.11
C ALA A 103 11.18 -18.55 -1.56
N ALA A 104 11.28 -19.87 -1.74
CA ALA A 104 11.37 -20.50 -3.06
C ALA A 104 10.08 -21.22 -3.50
N THR A 105 8.98 -21.11 -2.74
CA THR A 105 7.79 -21.98 -2.93
C THR A 105 6.50 -21.18 -2.98
N CYS A 106 5.79 -21.36 -4.09
CA CYS A 106 4.43 -20.87 -4.32
C CYS A 106 3.42 -22.03 -4.24
N CYS A 107 2.17 -21.71 -3.92
CA CYS A 107 1.08 -22.63 -3.72
C CYS A 107 -0.20 -22.17 -4.42
N LYS A 108 -1.04 -23.13 -4.78
CA LYS A 108 -2.29 -22.90 -5.49
C LYS A 108 -3.41 -22.39 -4.59
N GLU A 109 -3.35 -22.68 -3.29
CA GLU A 109 -4.38 -22.35 -2.31
C GLU A 109 -3.76 -21.60 -1.14
N ASP A 110 -4.55 -20.76 -0.47
CA ASP A 110 -4.12 -19.97 0.69
C ASP A 110 -4.10 -20.77 2.01
N SER A 111 -4.17 -22.10 1.93
CA SER A 111 -4.25 -22.98 3.09
C SER A 111 -2.94 -23.74 3.27
N ILE A 112 -2.30 -23.56 4.43
CA ILE A 112 -1.06 -24.27 4.79
C ILE A 112 -1.22 -25.78 4.61
N LEU A 113 -2.36 -26.35 5.02
CA LEU A 113 -2.64 -27.78 4.88
C LEU A 113 -2.75 -28.22 3.42
N ALA A 114 -3.31 -27.38 2.55
CA ALA A 114 -3.38 -27.68 1.12
C ALA A 114 -1.98 -27.66 0.47
N CYS A 115 -1.09 -26.79 0.94
CA CYS A 115 0.26 -26.64 0.42
C CYS A 115 1.23 -27.71 0.91
N LEU A 116 0.84 -28.57 1.86
CA LEU A 116 1.58 -29.80 2.17
C LEU A 116 1.49 -30.83 1.03
N ASN A 117 0.51 -30.69 0.14
CA ASN A 117 0.41 -31.51 -1.06
C ASN A 117 1.36 -30.97 -2.14
N VAL A 118 2.39 -31.73 -2.48
CA VAL A 118 3.39 -31.39 -3.50
C VAL A 118 2.82 -31.13 -4.90
N TYR A 119 1.63 -31.66 -5.21
CA TYR A 119 0.95 -31.39 -6.49
C TYR A 119 0.26 -30.02 -6.51
N LYS A 120 0.15 -29.35 -5.37
CA LYS A 120 -0.42 -28.00 -5.22
C LYS A 120 0.64 -26.93 -5.03
N THR A 121 1.92 -27.28 -5.07
CA THR A 121 3.03 -26.34 -4.91
C THR A 121 3.93 -26.30 -6.15
N SER A 122 4.63 -25.19 -6.28
CA SER A 122 5.68 -24.99 -7.27
C SER A 122 6.89 -24.40 -6.56
N THR A 123 8.01 -25.11 -6.65
CA THR A 123 9.28 -24.71 -6.02
C THR A 123 10.34 -24.51 -7.08
N SER A 124 11.02 -23.37 -7.04
CA SER A 124 12.14 -23.04 -7.94
C SER A 124 13.11 -22.11 -7.24
N SER A 125 14.42 -22.32 -7.43
CA SER A 125 15.44 -21.39 -6.94
C SER A 125 15.30 -19.98 -7.53
N SER A 126 14.69 -19.86 -8.71
CA SER A 126 14.41 -18.55 -9.32
C SER A 126 13.39 -17.71 -8.54
N TYR A 127 12.60 -18.32 -7.66
CA TYR A 127 11.59 -17.62 -6.85
C TYR A 127 12.19 -16.99 -5.59
N ASP A 128 13.39 -17.45 -5.20
CA ASP A 128 14.20 -16.94 -4.09
C ASP A 128 15.10 -15.79 -4.58
N THR A 129 14.46 -14.77 -5.15
CA THR A 129 15.14 -13.54 -5.58
C THR A 129 14.51 -12.36 -4.86
N HIS A 130 15.39 -11.60 -4.20
CA HIS A 130 15.11 -10.42 -3.39
C HIS A 130 15.49 -9.13 -4.11
#